data_AF-A0A2V8P8J6-F1
#
_entry.id   AF-A0A2V8P8J6-F1
#
_cell.length_a   1.000
_cell.length_b   1.000
_cell.length_c   1.000
_cell.angle_alpha   90.00
_cell.angle_beta   90.00
_cell.angle_gamma   90.00
#
_symmetry.space_group_name_H-M   'P 1'
#
loop_
_entity.id
_entity.type
_entity.pdbx_description
1 polymer ?
#
loop_
_entity_poly.entity_id
_entity_poly.type
_entity_poly.pdbx_seq_one_letter_code
_entity_poly.pdbx_strand_id
1 'polypeptide(L)'
;MALVVCGPFSASSLATVDLDAARKSVVEGEKAVEEKRFADSAHAYAAAMDAGIQCPDIAYSAAEAFSRAGDPKSAFKYLSMAIDLGFHGDLSGDADLQPLHSEPFWKELVQRHERREKAYRAAHRNPDKVHISTSDVSNFWHAYDLSVTRPAAEWQDIFRQEYFNKRSPGLEDYFVTKIRSEADFVRTLQRLPKFYASIRDDSLALVGNVPEIKRTFRHLKTLYPQAIFPDVYFVVGELTSGGTSTSTGLLLGSEMISAGPRTSVDELGAWEKSAVGLSSSVPGVVAHEILHFEQLPSGDNRLLAAALTEGAADFMGAMISGKSLDDTLRTYGDSHEAELWRSFSQEMNGTKLSHWL
;
A
#
# COMPACT_ATOMS: atom_id res chain seq x y z
N MET A 1 -52.75 6.96 0.00
CA MET A 1 -52.03 5.83 0.62
C MET A 1 -51.74 4.83 -0.49
N ALA A 2 -50.53 4.85 -1.03
CA ALA A 2 -50.05 3.86 -2.01
C ALA A 2 -48.57 3.67 -1.72
N LEU A 3 -48.24 2.55 -1.09
CA LEU A 3 -46.86 2.13 -0.85
C LEU A 3 -46.24 1.74 -2.20
N VAL A 4 -45.19 2.45 -2.59
CA VAL A 4 -44.24 1.97 -3.60
C VAL A 4 -43.28 1.04 -2.87
N VAL A 5 -43.43 -0.26 -3.10
CA VAL A 5 -42.47 -1.28 -2.68
C VAL A 5 -41.35 -1.28 -3.71
N CYS A 6 -40.19 -0.72 -3.34
CA CYS A 6 -38.96 -0.92 -4.11
C CYS A 6 -38.54 -2.39 -3.93
N GLY A 7 -38.54 -3.16 -5.03
CA GLY A 7 -37.99 -4.50 -5.07
C GLY A 7 -36.47 -4.50 -4.85
N PRO A 8 -35.88 -5.67 -4.51
CA PRO A 8 -34.46 -5.77 -4.23
C PRO A 8 -33.67 -5.45 -5.50
N PHE A 9 -32.64 -4.62 -5.34
CA PHE A 9 -31.63 -4.41 -6.36
C PHE A 9 -31.06 -5.77 -6.76
N SER A 10 -31.25 -6.15 -8.02
CA SER A 10 -30.58 -7.29 -8.62
C SER A 10 -29.08 -7.02 -8.57
N ALA A 11 -28.36 -7.80 -7.78
CA ALA A 11 -26.90 -7.83 -7.82
C ALA A 11 -26.51 -8.16 -9.26
N SER A 12 -25.96 -7.17 -9.98
CA SER A 12 -25.30 -7.44 -11.25
C SER A 12 -24.17 -8.42 -10.96
N SER A 13 -24.17 -9.57 -11.64
CA SER A 13 -23.02 -10.47 -11.66
C SER A 13 -21.87 -9.77 -12.41
N LEU A 14 -21.20 -8.85 -11.74
CA LEU A 14 -19.84 -8.49 -12.10
C LEU A 14 -19.05 -9.77 -11.87
N ALA A 15 -18.40 -10.27 -12.92
CA ALA A 15 -17.43 -11.35 -12.76
C ALA A 15 -16.50 -10.95 -11.62
N THR A 16 -16.42 -11.78 -10.59
CA THR A 16 -15.50 -11.55 -9.47
C THR A 16 -14.10 -11.53 -10.05
N VAL A 17 -13.40 -10.41 -9.89
CA VAL A 17 -11.98 -10.27 -10.27
C VAL A 17 -11.18 -11.41 -9.65
N ASP A 18 -10.42 -12.13 -10.48
CA ASP A 18 -9.52 -13.18 -10.01
C ASP A 18 -8.23 -12.54 -9.48
N LEU A 19 -8.23 -12.24 -8.18
CA LEU A 19 -7.10 -11.57 -7.52
C LEU A 19 -5.85 -12.43 -7.47
N ASP A 20 -5.98 -13.76 -7.38
CA ASP A 20 -4.84 -14.68 -7.41
C ASP A 20 -4.16 -14.66 -8.78
N ALA A 21 -4.95 -14.72 -9.86
CA ALA A 21 -4.42 -14.59 -11.22
C ALA A 21 -3.75 -13.22 -11.42
N ALA A 22 -4.38 -12.14 -10.95
CA ALA A 22 -3.81 -10.80 -11.04
C ALA A 22 -2.49 -10.68 -10.26
N ARG A 23 -2.43 -11.14 -9.00
CA ARG A 23 -1.20 -11.11 -8.19
C ARG A 23 -0.09 -11.92 -8.83
N LYS A 24 -0.39 -13.11 -9.35
CA LYS A 24 0.58 -13.93 -10.07
C LYS A 24 1.18 -13.17 -11.25
N SER A 25 0.34 -12.52 -12.05
CA SER A 25 0.79 -11.70 -13.18
C SER A 25 1.60 -10.48 -12.73
N VAL A 26 1.27 -9.83 -11.61
CA VAL A 26 2.11 -8.77 -11.03
C VAL A 26 3.49 -9.29 -10.66
N VAL A 27 3.59 -10.42 -9.94
CA VAL A 27 4.87 -11.02 -9.55
C VAL A 27 5.72 -11.43 -10.75
N GLU A 28 5.09 -11.98 -11.79
CA GLU A 28 5.77 -12.28 -13.07
C GLU A 28 6.30 -11.01 -13.74
N GLY A 29 5.54 -9.92 -13.67
CA GLY A 29 5.92 -8.59 -14.15
C GLY A 29 7.12 -8.01 -13.41
N GLU A 30 7.08 -8.01 -12.07
CA GLU A 30 8.15 -7.55 -11.18
C GLU A 30 9.47 -8.29 -11.49
N LYS A 31 9.42 -9.63 -11.52
CA LYS A 31 10.59 -10.46 -11.84
C LYS A 31 11.14 -10.17 -13.25
N ALA A 32 10.27 -9.97 -14.22
CA ALA A 32 10.70 -9.65 -15.58
C ALA A 32 11.36 -8.26 -15.67
N VAL A 33 10.95 -7.28 -14.86
CA VAL A 33 11.67 -5.98 -14.74
C VAL A 33 13.08 -6.20 -14.20
N GLU A 34 13.24 -6.97 -13.12
CA GLU A 34 14.56 -7.26 -12.52
C GLU A 34 15.52 -7.92 -13.53
N GLU A 35 14.98 -8.81 -14.37
CA GLU A 35 15.70 -9.51 -15.43
C GLU A 35 15.82 -8.69 -16.73
N LYS A 36 15.31 -7.45 -16.75
CA LYS A 36 15.30 -6.53 -17.91
C LYS A 36 14.57 -7.08 -19.14
N ARG A 37 13.59 -7.97 -18.94
CA ARG A 37 12.70 -8.52 -19.98
C ARG A 37 11.44 -7.66 -20.11
N PHE A 38 11.58 -6.44 -20.61
CA PHE A 38 10.49 -5.44 -20.58
C PHE A 38 9.23 -5.84 -21.36
N ALA A 39 9.35 -6.55 -22.48
CA ALA A 39 8.18 -7.04 -23.21
C ALA A 39 7.38 -8.07 -22.39
N ASP A 40 8.07 -9.00 -21.72
CA ASP A 40 7.43 -10.00 -20.86
C ASP A 40 6.80 -9.33 -19.64
N SER A 41 7.50 -8.35 -19.05
CA SER A 41 6.97 -7.55 -17.95
C SER A 41 5.70 -6.80 -18.34
N ALA A 42 5.71 -6.17 -19.51
CA ALA A 42 4.57 -5.41 -20.02
C ALA A 42 3.34 -6.30 -20.23
N HIS A 43 3.53 -7.49 -20.81
CA HIS A 43 2.44 -8.45 -20.99
C HIS A 43 1.92 -9.01 -19.67
N ALA A 44 2.79 -9.22 -18.67
CA ALA A 44 2.39 -9.68 -17.36
C ALA A 44 1.56 -8.62 -16.60
N TYR A 45 2.03 -7.37 -16.51
CA TYR A 45 1.23 -6.31 -15.89
C TYR A 45 -0.07 -6.01 -16.65
N ALA A 46 -0.06 -6.08 -17.99
CA ALA A 46 -1.26 -6.00 -18.80
C ALA A 46 -2.27 -7.10 -18.45
N ALA A 47 -1.81 -8.34 -18.28
CA ALA A 47 -2.68 -9.46 -17.88
C ALA A 47 -3.29 -9.25 -16.50
N ALA A 48 -2.55 -8.67 -15.55
CA ALA A 48 -3.09 -8.29 -14.24
C ALA A 48 -4.21 -7.24 -14.39
N MET A 49 -4.00 -6.19 -15.18
CA MET A 49 -5.02 -5.16 -15.44
C MET A 49 -6.24 -5.72 -16.19
N ASP A 50 -6.03 -6.61 -17.17
CA ASP A 50 -7.08 -7.25 -17.94
C ASP A 50 -7.91 -8.25 -17.10
N ALA A 51 -7.38 -8.72 -15.95
CA ALA A 51 -8.15 -9.47 -14.95
C ALA A 51 -9.17 -8.60 -14.18
N GLY A 52 -9.12 -7.27 -14.34
CA GLY A 52 -10.14 -6.33 -13.86
C GLY A 52 -9.78 -5.58 -12.57
N ILE A 53 -8.55 -5.72 -12.06
CA ILE A 53 -8.09 -4.98 -10.87
C ILE A 53 -8.11 -3.47 -11.13
N GLN A 54 -8.39 -2.67 -10.09
CA GLN A 54 -8.37 -1.21 -10.16
C GLN A 54 -7.17 -0.65 -9.39
N CYS A 55 -5.95 -0.92 -9.86
CA CYS A 55 -4.72 -0.42 -9.25
C CYS A 55 -3.99 0.56 -10.19
N PRO A 56 -3.91 1.86 -9.88
CA PRO A 56 -3.27 2.86 -10.74
C PRO A 56 -1.78 2.57 -10.96
N ASP A 57 -1.08 2.12 -9.91
CA ASP A 57 0.37 1.88 -9.96
C ASP A 57 0.72 0.66 -10.84
N ILE A 58 -0.08 -0.40 -10.83
CA ILE A 58 0.11 -1.54 -11.75
C ILE A 58 -0.16 -1.15 -13.21
N ALA A 59 -1.16 -0.30 -13.45
CA ALA A 59 -1.40 0.26 -14.79
C ALA A 59 -0.21 1.13 -15.24
N TYR A 60 0.39 1.89 -14.32
CA TYR A 60 1.58 2.68 -14.60
C TYR A 60 2.79 1.80 -14.93
N SER A 61 3.05 0.76 -14.12
CA SER A 61 4.13 -0.19 -14.39
C SER A 61 3.96 -0.92 -15.73
N ALA A 62 2.74 -1.23 -16.14
CA ALA A 62 2.47 -1.71 -17.50
C ALA A 62 2.91 -0.70 -18.56
N ALA A 63 2.57 0.58 -18.37
CA ALA A 63 2.93 1.65 -19.31
C ALA A 63 4.44 1.85 -19.44
N GLU A 64 5.17 1.89 -18.31
CA GLU A 64 6.63 1.95 -18.29
C GLU A 64 7.23 0.76 -19.05
N ALA A 65 6.78 -0.46 -18.73
CA ALA A 65 7.29 -1.66 -19.37
C ALA A 65 7.04 -1.67 -20.89
N PHE A 66 5.86 -1.25 -21.36
CA PHE A 66 5.59 -1.11 -22.80
C PHE A 66 6.44 -0.02 -23.47
N SER A 67 6.66 1.11 -22.79
CA SER A 67 7.52 2.19 -23.28
C SER A 67 8.95 1.65 -23.51
N ARG A 68 9.50 0.94 -22.53
CA ARG A 68 10.83 0.31 -22.61
C ARG A 68 10.90 -0.84 -23.61
N ALA A 69 9.79 -1.53 -23.85
CA ALA A 69 9.68 -2.56 -24.88
C ALA A 69 9.56 -1.99 -26.30
N GLY A 70 9.43 -0.66 -26.46
CA GLY A 70 9.27 -0.02 -27.76
C GLY A 70 7.86 -0.13 -28.35
N ASP A 71 6.83 -0.30 -27.51
CA ASP A 71 5.42 -0.28 -27.92
C ASP A 71 4.71 0.97 -27.37
N PRO A 72 4.86 2.13 -28.04
CA PRO A 72 4.28 3.38 -27.57
C PRO A 72 2.74 3.32 -27.55
N LYS A 73 2.12 2.53 -28.43
CA LYS A 73 0.65 2.42 -28.49
C LYS A 73 0.10 1.79 -27.21
N SER A 74 0.67 0.67 -26.79
CA SER A 74 0.27 0.02 -25.54
C SER A 74 0.68 0.84 -24.33
N ALA A 75 1.84 1.50 -24.37
CA ALA A 75 2.26 2.42 -23.31
C ALA A 75 1.23 3.54 -23.09
N PHE A 76 0.77 4.21 -24.16
CA PHE A 76 -0.29 5.23 -24.07
C PHE A 76 -1.63 4.68 -23.57
N LYS A 77 -2.01 3.45 -23.96
CA LYS A 77 -3.24 2.80 -23.44
C LYS A 77 -3.17 2.70 -21.92
N TYR A 78 -2.11 2.11 -21.39
CA TYR A 78 -2.00 1.86 -19.95
C TYR A 78 -1.69 3.12 -19.16
N LEU A 79 -0.96 4.08 -19.73
CA LEU A 79 -0.76 5.38 -19.09
C LEU A 79 -2.06 6.17 -18.99
N SER A 80 -2.91 6.12 -20.02
CA SER A 80 -4.27 6.68 -19.92
C SER A 80 -5.08 6.01 -18.82
N MET A 81 -5.01 4.68 -18.73
CA MET A 81 -5.71 3.91 -17.70
C MET A 81 -5.23 4.29 -16.29
N ALA A 82 -3.91 4.36 -16.07
CA ALA A 82 -3.31 4.78 -14.81
C ALA A 82 -3.81 6.18 -14.41
N ILE A 83 -3.76 7.15 -15.33
CA ILE A 83 -4.29 8.51 -15.10
C ILE A 83 -5.77 8.47 -14.76
N ASP A 84 -6.57 7.66 -15.45
CA ASP A 84 -8.01 7.58 -15.24
C ASP A 84 -8.38 6.95 -13.88
N LEU A 85 -7.58 5.98 -13.43
CA LEU A 85 -7.64 5.34 -12.11
C LEU A 85 -7.13 6.25 -10.97
N GLY A 86 -6.40 7.32 -11.29
CA GLY A 86 -5.91 8.28 -10.29
C GLY A 86 -4.45 8.10 -9.90
N PHE A 87 -3.60 7.65 -10.83
CA PHE A 87 -2.15 7.56 -10.61
C PHE A 87 -1.55 8.90 -10.18
N HIS A 88 -0.64 8.85 -9.21
CA HIS A 88 0.13 9.97 -8.70
C HIS A 88 1.62 9.76 -9.01
N GLY A 89 2.22 10.68 -9.77
CA GLY A 89 3.64 10.59 -10.14
C GLY A 89 4.06 11.66 -11.15
N ASP A 90 5.36 11.80 -11.35
CA ASP A 90 5.92 12.70 -12.36
C ASP A 90 6.13 11.97 -13.68
N LEU A 91 5.21 12.19 -14.62
CA LEU A 91 5.30 11.60 -15.95
C LEU A 91 6.45 12.16 -16.79
N SER A 92 6.79 13.45 -16.62
CA SER A 92 7.76 14.13 -17.50
C SER A 92 9.20 13.94 -17.04
N GLY A 93 9.41 13.73 -15.74
CA GLY A 93 10.71 13.41 -15.16
C GLY A 93 11.11 11.94 -15.30
N ASP A 94 10.16 11.05 -15.59
CA ASP A 94 10.43 9.62 -15.67
C ASP A 94 11.29 9.25 -16.90
N ALA A 95 12.43 8.62 -16.64
CA ALA A 95 13.35 8.16 -17.66
C ALA A 95 12.76 7.04 -18.53
N ASP A 96 11.91 6.18 -17.97
CA ASP A 96 11.32 5.04 -18.66
C ASP A 96 10.20 5.49 -19.61
N LEU A 97 9.67 6.72 -19.46
CA LEU A 97 8.69 7.34 -20.37
C LEU A 97 9.32 8.26 -21.44
N GLN A 98 10.63 8.53 -21.38
CA GLN A 98 11.33 9.37 -22.36
C GLN A 98 11.05 9.01 -23.83
N PRO A 99 10.95 7.72 -24.23
CA PRO A 99 10.59 7.35 -25.61
C PRO A 99 9.26 7.92 -26.08
N LEU A 100 8.32 8.19 -25.17
CA LEU A 100 6.99 8.70 -25.48
C LEU A 100 6.97 10.23 -25.67
N HIS A 101 8.00 10.96 -25.23
CA HIS A 101 7.97 12.42 -25.19
C HIS A 101 7.85 13.10 -26.57
N SER A 102 8.36 12.44 -27.62
CA SER A 102 8.26 12.92 -29.00
C SER A 102 6.93 12.56 -29.68
N GLU A 103 6.10 11.72 -29.06
CA GLU A 103 4.87 11.24 -29.66
C GLU A 103 3.77 12.33 -29.66
N PRO A 104 2.92 12.41 -30.70
CA PRO A 104 1.95 13.49 -30.85
C PRO A 104 0.99 13.66 -29.67
N PHE A 105 0.65 12.56 -28.99
CA PHE A 105 -0.33 12.52 -27.90
C PHE A 105 0.27 12.83 -26.52
N TRP A 106 1.61 12.89 -26.40
CA TRP A 106 2.30 13.08 -25.13
C TRP A 106 1.83 14.33 -24.40
N LYS A 107 1.84 15.47 -25.11
CA LYS A 107 1.51 16.77 -24.53
C LYS A 107 0.08 16.80 -23.98
N GLU A 108 -0.88 16.24 -24.70
CA GLU A 108 -2.27 16.20 -24.26
C GLU A 108 -2.44 15.29 -23.04
N LEU A 109 -1.78 14.13 -23.04
CA LEU A 109 -1.80 13.19 -21.92
C LEU A 109 -1.23 13.82 -20.64
N VAL A 110 -0.05 14.45 -20.72
CA VAL A 110 0.57 15.14 -19.56
C VAL A 110 -0.33 16.25 -19.05
N GLN A 111 -0.88 17.09 -19.94
CA GLN A 111 -1.81 18.14 -19.51
C GLN A 111 -3.08 17.58 -18.87
N ARG A 112 -3.56 16.41 -19.29
CA ARG A 112 -4.69 15.74 -18.65
C ARG A 112 -4.31 15.24 -17.25
N HIS A 113 -3.14 14.62 -17.11
CA HIS A 113 -2.59 14.21 -15.82
C HIS A 113 -2.47 15.39 -14.85
N GLU A 114 -1.82 16.48 -15.26
CA GLU A 114 -1.67 17.70 -14.46
C GLU A 114 -3.01 18.29 -14.02
N ARG A 115 -4.03 18.29 -14.88
CA ARG A 115 -5.38 18.75 -14.53
C ARG A 115 -6.03 17.85 -13.47
N ARG A 116 -5.91 16.53 -13.61
CA ARG A 116 -6.43 15.55 -12.64
C ARG A 116 -5.69 15.67 -11.31
N GLU A 117 -4.37 15.73 -11.34
CA GLU A 117 -3.52 15.91 -10.16
C GLU A 117 -3.89 17.20 -9.42
N LYS A 118 -4.02 18.32 -10.14
CA LYS A 118 -4.47 19.59 -9.54
C LYS A 118 -5.85 19.48 -8.89
N ALA A 119 -6.79 18.79 -9.55
CA ALA A 119 -8.14 18.60 -9.01
C ALA A 119 -8.12 17.71 -7.76
N TYR A 120 -7.38 16.60 -7.80
CA TYR A 120 -7.19 15.70 -6.66
C TYR A 120 -6.58 16.44 -5.48
N ARG A 121 -5.46 17.14 -5.70
CA ARG A 121 -4.78 17.92 -4.65
C ARG A 121 -5.72 18.94 -4.03
N ALA A 122 -6.54 19.63 -4.82
CA ALA A 122 -7.52 20.59 -4.32
C ALA A 122 -8.60 19.94 -3.43
N ALA A 123 -9.06 18.74 -3.79
CA ALA A 123 -10.06 17.99 -3.02
C ALA A 123 -9.49 17.45 -1.69
N HIS A 124 -8.19 17.11 -1.65
CA HIS A 124 -7.55 16.45 -0.52
C HIS A 124 -6.74 17.39 0.39
N ARG A 125 -6.95 18.71 0.34
CA ARG A 125 -6.20 19.66 1.20
C ARG A 125 -6.65 19.72 2.65
N ASN A 126 -7.84 19.19 2.97
CA ASN A 126 -8.44 19.33 4.30
C ASN A 126 -8.28 18.03 5.10
N PRO A 127 -7.44 18.03 6.16
CA PRO A 127 -7.20 16.83 6.96
C PRO A 127 -8.45 16.33 7.70
N ASP A 128 -9.45 17.18 7.95
CA ASP A 128 -10.69 16.77 8.62
C ASP A 128 -11.66 16.02 7.68
N LYS A 129 -11.45 16.13 6.37
CA LYS A 129 -12.27 15.49 5.33
C LYS A 129 -11.67 14.19 4.79
N VAL A 130 -10.50 13.78 5.29
CA VAL A 130 -9.89 12.52 4.86
C VAL A 130 -10.83 11.34 5.13
N HIS A 131 -10.95 10.47 4.13
CA HIS A 131 -11.70 9.23 4.27
C HIS A 131 -10.77 8.16 4.86
N ILE A 132 -11.22 7.55 5.96
CA ILE A 132 -10.49 6.50 6.67
C ILE A 132 -11.42 5.29 6.74
N SER A 133 -11.05 4.21 6.05
CA SER A 133 -11.81 2.98 5.99
C SER A 133 -11.23 1.94 6.95
N THR A 134 -12.10 1.35 7.75
CA THR A 134 -11.82 0.18 8.62
C THR A 134 -12.76 -0.98 8.32
N SER A 135 -13.50 -0.91 7.20
CA SER A 135 -14.49 -1.93 6.85
C SER A 135 -13.84 -3.29 6.60
N ASP A 136 -12.63 -3.31 6.04
CA ASP A 136 -11.90 -4.54 5.74
C ASP A 136 -11.54 -5.30 7.02
N VAL A 137 -11.17 -4.61 8.10
CA VAL A 137 -10.96 -5.26 9.42
C VAL A 137 -12.24 -5.93 9.91
N SER A 138 -13.40 -5.29 9.74
CA SER A 138 -14.69 -5.87 10.14
C SER A 138 -15.07 -7.06 9.27
N ASN A 139 -14.89 -6.96 7.95
CA ASN A 139 -15.15 -8.04 6.99
C ASN A 139 -14.22 -9.24 7.24
N PHE A 140 -12.95 -8.98 7.55
CA PHE A 140 -11.98 -10.01 7.93
C PHE A 140 -12.46 -10.80 9.14
N TRP A 141 -12.83 -10.13 10.24
CA TRP A 141 -13.30 -10.83 11.45
C TRP A 141 -14.60 -11.59 11.23
N HIS A 142 -15.49 -11.06 10.39
CA HIS A 142 -16.69 -11.79 9.97
C HIS A 142 -16.33 -13.09 9.23
N ALA A 143 -15.42 -13.03 8.25
CA ALA A 143 -14.95 -14.19 7.52
C ALA A 143 -14.21 -15.19 8.44
N TYR A 144 -13.40 -14.68 9.38
CA TYR A 144 -12.69 -15.48 10.36
C TYR A 144 -13.64 -16.24 11.30
N ASP A 145 -14.67 -15.58 11.82
CA ASP A 145 -15.67 -16.23 12.68
C ASP A 145 -16.43 -17.32 11.95
N LEU A 146 -16.76 -17.09 10.68
CA LEU A 146 -17.40 -18.11 9.85
C LEU A 146 -16.45 -19.29 9.61
N SER A 147 -15.18 -19.02 9.28
CA SER A 147 -14.21 -20.04 8.91
C SER A 147 -13.87 -20.99 10.07
N VAL A 148 -13.70 -20.49 11.30
CA VAL A 148 -13.37 -21.33 12.47
C VAL A 148 -14.49 -22.29 12.87
N THR A 149 -15.70 -22.12 12.34
CA THR A 149 -16.83 -23.05 12.52
C THR A 149 -16.96 -24.09 11.41
N ARG A 150 -16.07 -24.05 10.41
CA ARG A 150 -16.12 -24.87 9.19
C ARG A 150 -14.84 -25.69 9.00
N PRO A 151 -14.89 -26.78 8.20
CA PRO A 151 -13.70 -27.52 7.81
C PRO A 151 -12.62 -26.59 7.22
N ALA A 152 -11.35 -26.85 7.55
CA ALA A 152 -10.22 -26.05 7.10
C ALA A 152 -10.14 -25.88 5.56
N ALA A 153 -10.64 -26.87 4.80
CA ALA A 153 -10.70 -26.82 3.35
C ALA A 153 -11.69 -25.77 2.79
N GLU A 154 -12.66 -25.32 3.59
CA GLU A 154 -13.66 -24.30 3.19
C GLU A 154 -13.18 -22.87 3.45
N TRP A 155 -12.08 -22.68 4.19
CA TRP A 155 -11.63 -21.34 4.61
C TRP A 155 -11.33 -20.42 3.42
N GLN A 156 -10.70 -20.95 2.36
CA GLN A 156 -10.36 -20.15 1.19
C GLN A 156 -11.62 -19.58 0.52
N ASP A 157 -12.64 -20.42 0.29
CA ASP A 157 -13.89 -19.96 -0.32
C ASP A 157 -14.65 -18.98 0.59
N ILE A 158 -14.60 -19.18 1.91
CA ILE A 158 -15.17 -18.25 2.88
C ILE A 158 -14.48 -16.89 2.80
N PHE A 159 -13.14 -16.82 2.83
CA PHE A 159 -12.43 -15.54 2.72
C PHE A 159 -12.59 -14.89 1.35
N ARG A 160 -12.63 -15.67 0.26
CA ARG A 160 -12.96 -15.14 -1.06
C ARG A 160 -14.32 -14.44 -1.07
N GLN A 161 -15.35 -15.08 -0.54
CA GLN A 161 -16.72 -14.54 -0.56
C GLN A 161 -16.95 -13.40 0.44
N GLU A 162 -16.46 -13.58 1.67
CA GLU A 162 -16.81 -12.70 2.79
C GLU A 162 -15.80 -11.58 3.02
N TYR A 163 -14.59 -11.68 2.46
CA TYR A 163 -13.55 -10.67 2.61
C TYR A 163 -13.11 -10.08 1.26
N PHE A 164 -12.49 -10.88 0.39
CA PHE A 164 -11.89 -10.36 -0.85
C PHE A 164 -12.92 -9.88 -1.90
N ASN A 165 -14.09 -10.52 -2.00
CA ASN A 165 -15.17 -10.02 -2.87
C ASN A 165 -15.88 -8.78 -2.32
N LYS A 166 -15.64 -8.43 -1.05
CA LYS A 166 -16.17 -7.24 -0.36
C LYS A 166 -15.08 -6.19 -0.07
N ARG A 167 -13.94 -6.33 -0.74
CA ARG A 167 -12.75 -5.48 -0.55
C ARG A 167 -13.04 -4.01 -0.80
N SER A 168 -12.41 -3.14 -0.01
CA SER A 168 -12.22 -1.74 -0.37
C SER A 168 -11.19 -1.59 -1.52
N PRO A 169 -11.08 -0.40 -2.14
CA PRO A 169 -9.98 -0.10 -3.06
C PRO A 169 -8.60 -0.38 -2.45
N GLY A 170 -8.41 -0.04 -1.17
CA GLY A 170 -7.16 -0.28 -0.47
C GLY A 170 -6.85 -1.76 -0.28
N LEU A 171 -7.84 -2.61 -0.02
CA LEU A 171 -7.61 -4.07 0.06
C LEU A 171 -7.37 -4.70 -1.32
N GLU A 172 -7.95 -4.18 -2.40
CA GLU A 172 -7.60 -4.64 -3.76
C GLU A 172 -6.14 -4.35 -4.08
N ASP A 173 -5.68 -3.12 -3.85
CA ASP A 173 -4.29 -2.72 -4.03
C ASP A 173 -3.36 -3.55 -3.13
N TYR A 174 -3.67 -3.63 -1.84
CA TYR A 174 -2.88 -4.40 -0.88
C TYR A 174 -2.80 -5.88 -1.24
N PHE A 175 -3.86 -6.46 -1.80
CA PHE A 175 -3.83 -7.85 -2.25
C PHE A 175 -2.79 -8.03 -3.36
N VAL A 176 -2.87 -7.22 -4.41
CA VAL A 176 -2.02 -7.40 -5.60
C VAL A 176 -0.58 -6.95 -5.38
N THR A 177 -0.28 -6.24 -4.30
CA THR A 177 1.07 -5.78 -3.95
C THR A 177 1.69 -6.51 -2.76
N LYS A 178 0.90 -6.97 -1.77
CA LYS A 178 1.39 -7.49 -0.48
C LYS A 178 0.89 -8.87 -0.08
N ILE A 179 -0.21 -9.38 -0.63
CA ILE A 179 -0.69 -10.74 -0.36
C ILE A 179 -0.11 -11.70 -1.40
N ARG A 180 0.33 -12.91 -1.00
CA ARG A 180 0.91 -13.87 -1.94
C ARG A 180 -0.15 -14.56 -2.79
N SER A 181 -1.16 -15.09 -2.12
CA SER A 181 -2.36 -15.71 -2.72
C SER A 181 -3.42 -15.89 -1.63
N GLU A 182 -4.67 -16.11 -2.00
CA GLU A 182 -5.73 -16.48 -1.05
C GLU A 182 -5.38 -17.76 -0.27
N ALA A 183 -4.73 -18.71 -0.94
CA ALA A 183 -4.33 -19.99 -0.35
C ALA A 183 -3.20 -19.83 0.67
N ASP A 184 -2.20 -18.97 0.39
CA ASP A 184 -1.16 -18.60 1.35
C ASP A 184 -1.74 -17.85 2.54
N PHE A 185 -2.60 -16.86 2.25
CA PHE A 185 -3.31 -16.09 3.27
C PHE A 185 -4.00 -17.02 4.30
N VAL A 186 -4.82 -17.96 3.82
CA VAL A 186 -5.50 -18.93 4.70
C VAL A 186 -4.52 -19.84 5.45
N ARG A 187 -3.44 -20.31 4.79
CA ARG A 187 -2.40 -21.10 5.47
C ARG A 187 -1.76 -20.34 6.62
N THR A 188 -1.51 -19.04 6.44
CA THR A 188 -0.97 -18.18 7.49
C THR A 188 -1.95 -18.04 8.66
N LEU A 189 -3.25 -17.85 8.40
CA LEU A 189 -4.26 -17.82 9.46
C LEU A 189 -4.33 -19.13 10.25
N GLN A 190 -4.26 -20.26 9.55
CA GLN A 190 -4.31 -21.60 10.16
C GLN A 190 -3.04 -21.94 10.95
N ARG A 191 -1.89 -21.36 10.56
CA ARG A 191 -0.61 -21.50 11.27
C ARG A 191 -0.58 -20.67 12.56
N LEU A 192 -1.29 -19.54 12.60
CA LEU A 192 -1.15 -18.52 13.63
C LEU A 192 -2.45 -18.26 14.45
N PRO A 193 -3.20 -19.29 14.87
CA PRO A 193 -4.50 -19.09 15.48
C PRO A 193 -4.45 -18.30 16.80
N LYS A 194 -3.42 -18.48 17.65
CA LYS A 194 -3.31 -17.74 18.91
C LYS A 194 -2.93 -16.29 18.67
N PHE A 195 -2.05 -16.03 17.70
CA PHE A 195 -1.69 -14.67 17.33
C PHE A 195 -2.93 -13.91 16.86
N TYR A 196 -3.65 -14.41 15.86
CA TYR A 196 -4.85 -13.75 15.34
C TYR A 196 -5.92 -13.59 16.43
N ALA A 197 -6.21 -14.62 17.22
CA ALA A 197 -7.14 -14.50 18.34
C ALA A 197 -6.72 -13.39 19.32
N SER A 198 -5.42 -13.21 19.57
CA SER A 198 -4.90 -12.24 20.52
C SER A 198 -4.91 -10.78 20.03
N ILE A 199 -4.90 -10.53 18.71
CA ILE A 199 -4.94 -9.17 18.13
C ILE A 199 -6.35 -8.69 17.79
N ARG A 200 -7.38 -9.53 17.98
CA ARG A 200 -8.76 -9.23 17.56
C ARG A 200 -9.29 -7.94 18.15
N ASP A 201 -9.27 -7.81 19.46
CA ASP A 201 -9.84 -6.65 20.14
C ASP A 201 -9.07 -5.36 19.77
N ASP A 202 -7.73 -5.45 19.69
CA ASP A 202 -6.88 -4.31 19.37
C ASP A 202 -7.04 -3.87 17.90
N SER A 203 -7.16 -4.81 16.96
CA SER A 203 -7.41 -4.51 15.55
C SER A 203 -8.79 -3.90 15.30
N LEU A 204 -9.84 -4.40 15.97
CA LEU A 204 -11.18 -3.79 15.93
C LEU A 204 -11.21 -2.40 16.57
N ALA A 205 -10.37 -2.15 17.58
CA ALA A 205 -10.27 -0.87 18.26
C ALA A 205 -9.50 0.20 17.45
N LEU A 206 -8.88 -0.13 16.32
CA LEU A 206 -8.11 0.81 15.49
C LEU A 206 -8.92 2.02 15.03
N VAL A 207 -10.25 1.87 14.85
CA VAL A 207 -11.16 2.98 14.56
C VAL A 207 -11.09 4.10 15.61
N GLY A 208 -10.73 3.77 16.85
CA GLY A 208 -10.50 4.72 17.93
C GLY A 208 -9.29 5.65 17.70
N ASN A 209 -8.37 5.30 16.79
CA ASN A 209 -7.23 6.16 16.43
C ASN A 209 -7.60 7.27 15.44
N VAL A 210 -8.80 7.25 14.83
CA VAL A 210 -9.21 8.26 13.82
C VAL A 210 -9.04 9.71 14.30
N PRO A 211 -9.49 10.10 15.52
CA PRO A 211 -9.27 11.47 16.01
C PRO A 211 -7.80 11.84 16.14
N GLU A 212 -6.96 10.87 16.51
CA GLU A 212 -5.51 11.06 16.64
C GLU A 212 -4.83 11.20 15.29
N ILE A 213 -5.16 10.35 14.32
CA ILE A 213 -4.68 10.46 12.94
C ILE A 213 -5.02 11.83 12.35
N LYS A 214 -6.26 12.31 12.52
CA LYS A 214 -6.65 13.65 12.08
C LYS A 214 -5.89 14.76 12.81
N ARG A 215 -5.53 14.57 14.08
CA ARG A 215 -4.67 15.50 14.82
C ARG A 215 -3.26 15.55 14.21
N THR A 216 -2.65 14.40 13.97
CA THR A 216 -1.36 14.26 13.27
C THR A 216 -1.39 14.98 11.93
N PHE A 217 -2.42 14.75 11.11
CA PHE A 217 -2.57 15.41 9.82
C PHE A 217 -2.73 16.94 9.92
N ARG A 218 -3.42 17.45 10.95
CA ARG A 218 -3.48 18.90 11.23
C ARG A 218 -2.11 19.48 11.61
N HIS A 219 -1.28 18.73 12.34
CA HIS A 219 0.08 19.15 12.62
C HIS A 219 0.92 19.20 11.34
N LEU A 220 0.86 18.17 10.50
CA LEU A 220 1.49 18.19 9.18
C LEU A 220 1.01 19.39 8.35
N LYS A 221 -0.30 19.67 8.33
CA LYS A 221 -0.85 20.84 7.63
C LYS A 221 -0.29 22.17 8.11
N THR A 222 0.04 22.26 9.40
CA THR A 222 0.64 23.46 10.00
C THR A 222 2.09 23.64 9.55
N LEU A 223 2.86 22.55 9.50
CA LEU A 223 4.25 22.56 9.04
C LEU A 223 4.37 22.70 7.51
N TYR A 224 3.42 22.13 6.78
CA TYR A 224 3.40 22.04 5.32
C TYR A 224 2.02 22.40 4.76
N PRO A 225 1.70 23.70 4.56
CA PRO A 225 0.37 24.16 4.14
C PRO A 225 -0.12 23.64 2.78
N GLN A 226 0.79 23.18 1.92
CA GLN A 226 0.45 22.54 0.64
C GLN A 226 0.14 21.03 0.76
N ALA A 227 0.30 20.43 1.94
CA ALA A 227 0.00 19.02 2.19
C ALA A 227 -1.40 18.61 1.72
N ILE A 228 -1.48 17.39 1.23
CA ILE A 228 -2.66 16.65 0.82
C ILE A 228 -2.82 15.38 1.66
N PHE A 229 -4.05 14.94 1.84
CA PHE A 229 -4.37 13.85 2.75
C PHE A 229 -5.15 12.79 1.95
N PRO A 230 -4.45 11.75 1.44
CA PRO A 230 -5.10 10.66 0.71
C PRO A 230 -5.96 9.82 1.64
N ASP A 231 -6.77 8.97 1.05
CA ASP A 231 -7.55 7.98 1.78
C ASP A 231 -6.64 7.03 2.57
N VAL A 232 -7.14 6.56 3.71
CA VAL A 232 -6.44 5.64 4.60
C VAL A 232 -7.25 4.36 4.72
N TYR A 233 -6.62 3.21 4.47
CA TYR A 233 -7.27 1.91 4.47
C TYR A 233 -6.62 0.99 5.50
N PHE A 234 -7.38 0.62 6.52
CA PHE A 234 -6.98 -0.44 7.44
C PHE A 234 -7.47 -1.78 6.89
N VAL A 235 -6.52 -2.64 6.55
CA VAL A 235 -6.76 -3.95 5.95
C VAL A 235 -6.15 -5.04 6.83
N VAL A 236 -6.48 -6.30 6.58
CA VAL A 236 -5.81 -7.46 7.19
C VAL A 236 -5.14 -8.28 6.10
N GLY A 237 -3.83 -8.43 6.21
CA GLY A 237 -2.95 -9.10 5.26
C GLY A 237 -2.39 -10.42 5.75
N GLU A 238 -1.22 -10.76 5.21
CA GLU A 238 -0.49 -12.00 5.50
C GLU A 238 0.84 -11.74 6.23
N LEU A 239 0.87 -10.76 7.16
CA LEU A 239 2.09 -10.35 7.89
C LEU A 239 3.22 -9.90 6.96
N THR A 240 2.89 -9.17 5.89
CA THR A 240 3.87 -8.74 4.87
C THR A 240 4.23 -7.27 4.94
N SER A 241 3.35 -6.40 5.47
CA SER A 241 3.59 -4.96 5.56
C SER A 241 2.74 -4.29 6.64
N GLY A 242 3.34 -3.37 7.41
CA GLY A 242 2.61 -2.53 8.37
C GLY A 242 2.01 -1.27 7.77
N GLY A 243 2.68 -0.70 6.78
CA GLY A 243 2.28 0.49 6.05
C GLY A 243 2.82 0.46 4.62
N THR A 244 2.03 0.96 3.68
CA THR A 244 2.42 1.14 2.29
C THR A 244 1.69 2.34 1.73
N SER A 245 2.41 3.23 1.06
CA SER A 245 1.86 4.37 0.35
C SER A 245 1.78 4.08 -1.15
N THR A 246 0.59 4.19 -1.73
CA THR A 246 0.33 3.96 -3.17
C THR A 246 -0.52 5.08 -3.74
N SER A 247 -0.76 5.09 -5.05
CA SER A 247 -1.69 6.04 -5.67
C SER A 247 -3.14 5.88 -5.15
N THR A 248 -3.49 4.72 -4.61
CA THR A 248 -4.81 4.45 -3.99
C THR A 248 -4.94 5.14 -2.64
N GLY A 249 -3.84 5.30 -1.91
CA GLY A 249 -3.78 5.96 -0.60
C GLY A 249 -2.80 5.27 0.35
N LEU A 250 -3.02 5.42 1.66
CA LEU A 250 -2.23 4.74 2.68
C LEU A 250 -2.87 3.40 3.03
N LEU A 251 -2.13 2.31 2.88
CA LEU A 251 -2.57 0.94 3.13
C LEU A 251 -1.90 0.43 4.41
N LEU A 252 -2.69 0.11 5.43
CA LEU A 252 -2.21 -0.22 6.76
C LEU A 252 -2.57 -1.67 7.10
N GLY A 253 -1.56 -2.53 7.19
CA GLY A 253 -1.72 -3.93 7.60
C GLY A 253 -2.02 -4.02 9.09
N SER A 254 -3.30 -4.16 9.43
CA SER A 254 -3.80 -4.12 10.80
C SER A 254 -3.19 -5.24 11.66
N GLU A 255 -2.93 -6.41 11.08
CA GLU A 255 -2.26 -7.51 11.77
C GLU A 255 -0.82 -7.16 12.20
N MET A 256 -0.17 -6.27 11.46
CA MET A 256 1.19 -5.82 11.70
C MET A 256 1.28 -4.68 12.71
N ILE A 257 0.18 -3.95 12.95
CA ILE A 257 0.17 -2.74 13.80
C ILE A 257 -0.82 -2.82 14.96
N SER A 258 -1.32 -4.00 15.29
CA SER A 258 -2.30 -4.20 16.38
C SER A 258 -1.73 -4.91 17.60
N ALA A 259 -0.42 -5.15 17.71
CA ALA A 259 0.08 -5.83 18.89
C ALA A 259 -0.11 -4.99 20.15
N GLY A 260 -0.50 -5.66 21.23
CA GLY A 260 -0.65 -5.09 22.56
C GLY A 260 0.06 -5.95 23.60
N PRO A 261 0.04 -5.54 24.89
CA PRO A 261 0.67 -6.28 25.98
C PRO A 261 0.18 -7.73 26.15
N ARG A 262 -0.97 -8.07 25.55
CA ARG A 262 -1.59 -9.40 25.60
C ARG A 262 -1.42 -10.20 24.31
N THR A 263 -0.76 -9.65 23.28
CA THR A 263 -0.58 -10.33 22.00
C THR A 263 0.31 -11.55 22.18
N SER A 264 -0.19 -12.70 21.72
CA SER A 264 0.57 -13.96 21.73
C SER A 264 1.50 -13.96 20.52
N VAL A 265 2.80 -13.95 20.78
CA VAL A 265 3.85 -13.99 19.74
C VAL A 265 4.52 -15.36 19.63
N ASP A 266 4.05 -16.36 20.37
CA ASP A 266 4.73 -17.66 20.47
C ASP A 266 4.77 -18.41 19.13
N GLU A 267 3.77 -18.19 18.27
CA GLU A 267 3.63 -18.81 16.95
C GLU A 267 4.40 -18.06 15.86
N LEU A 268 4.91 -16.86 16.17
CA LEU A 268 5.61 -16.00 15.22
C LEU A 268 7.09 -16.38 15.09
N GLY A 269 7.59 -16.33 13.85
CA GLY A 269 9.00 -16.41 13.51
C GLY A 269 9.79 -15.19 14.01
N ALA A 270 11.12 -15.26 13.93
CA ALA A 270 12.00 -14.20 14.43
C ALA A 270 11.72 -12.84 13.76
N TRP A 271 11.57 -12.83 12.43
CA TRP A 271 11.26 -11.60 11.69
C TRP A 271 9.85 -11.08 12.00
N GLU A 272 8.84 -11.96 12.07
CA GLU A 272 7.46 -11.57 12.40
C GLU A 272 7.41 -10.90 13.79
N LYS A 273 8.15 -11.44 14.76
CA LYS A 273 8.26 -10.84 16.11
C LYS A 273 8.88 -9.45 16.11
N SER A 274 9.89 -9.20 15.28
CA SER A 274 10.51 -7.88 15.18
C SER A 274 9.66 -6.89 14.38
N ALA A 275 8.85 -7.40 13.44
CA ALA A 275 8.13 -6.55 12.51
C ALA A 275 6.74 -6.13 13.03
N VAL A 276 6.06 -6.95 13.84
CA VAL A 276 4.76 -6.60 14.40
C VAL A 276 4.92 -5.48 15.44
N GLY A 277 4.35 -4.31 15.12
CA GLY A 277 4.34 -3.10 15.92
C GLY A 277 3.14 -3.00 16.86
N LEU A 278 3.29 -2.11 17.85
CA LEU A 278 2.27 -1.88 18.86
C LEU A 278 1.08 -1.08 18.33
N SER A 279 -0.14 -1.38 18.78
CA SER A 279 -1.35 -0.61 18.48
C SER A 279 -1.27 0.86 18.91
N SER A 280 -0.49 1.15 19.95
CA SER A 280 -0.19 2.52 20.38
C SER A 280 0.65 3.32 19.37
N SER A 281 1.31 2.64 18.43
CA SER A 281 2.18 3.24 17.41
C SER A 281 1.43 3.56 16.11
N VAL A 282 0.15 3.18 15.98
CA VAL A 282 -0.66 3.40 14.76
C VAL A 282 -0.62 4.85 14.27
N PRO A 283 -0.82 5.89 15.12
CA PRO A 283 -0.68 7.27 14.66
C PRO A 283 0.72 7.63 14.15
N GLY A 284 1.76 6.98 14.68
CA GLY A 284 3.14 7.13 14.20
C GLY A 284 3.33 6.47 12.85
N VAL A 285 2.84 5.24 12.66
CA VAL A 285 2.90 4.53 11.36
C VAL A 285 2.20 5.35 10.29
N VAL A 286 0.96 5.80 10.55
CA VAL A 286 0.23 6.67 9.61
C VAL A 286 0.97 7.99 9.37
N ALA A 287 1.68 8.53 10.37
CA ALA A 287 2.50 9.72 10.22
C ALA A 287 3.75 9.50 9.36
N HIS A 288 4.33 8.30 9.37
CA HIS A 288 5.44 7.94 8.50
C HIS A 288 4.95 7.77 7.06
N GLU A 289 3.88 6.98 6.86
CA GLU A 289 3.32 6.73 5.52
C GLU A 289 2.83 8.01 4.82
N ILE A 290 2.15 8.91 5.53
CA ILE A 290 1.71 10.17 4.89
C ILE A 290 2.88 10.98 4.34
N LEU A 291 4.08 10.86 4.91
CA LEU A 291 5.23 11.59 4.39
C LEU A 291 5.81 10.95 3.14
N HIS A 292 5.78 9.64 3.00
CA HIS A 292 6.07 9.01 1.72
C HIS A 292 5.10 9.48 0.63
N PHE A 293 3.83 9.70 0.97
CA PHE A 293 2.86 10.26 0.02
C PHE A 293 3.15 11.72 -0.37
N GLU A 294 3.76 12.51 0.52
CA GLU A 294 4.15 13.90 0.25
C GLU A 294 5.53 14.03 -0.43
N GLN A 295 6.36 12.99 -0.31
CA GLN A 295 7.70 12.97 -0.88
C GLN A 295 7.65 12.94 -2.41
N LEU A 296 8.54 13.72 -3.01
CA LEU A 296 8.80 13.59 -4.44
C LEU A 296 9.74 12.39 -4.66
N PRO A 297 9.59 11.64 -5.76
CA PRO A 297 10.53 10.59 -6.12
C PRO A 297 11.96 11.15 -6.16
N SER A 298 12.92 10.45 -5.54
CA SER A 298 14.33 10.88 -5.57
C SER A 298 14.94 10.76 -6.97
N GLY A 299 14.44 9.83 -7.79
CA GLY A 299 15.08 9.41 -9.05
C GLY A 299 16.45 8.77 -8.85
N ASP A 300 16.81 8.45 -7.59
CA ASP A 300 18.14 8.03 -7.18
C ASP A 300 18.02 6.75 -6.34
N ASN A 301 18.63 5.67 -6.84
CA ASN A 301 18.61 4.35 -6.24
C ASN A 301 19.81 4.07 -5.33
N ARG A 302 20.59 5.10 -5.00
CA ARG A 302 21.70 4.98 -4.04
C ARG A 302 21.18 4.85 -2.62
N LEU A 303 21.96 4.16 -1.79
CA LEU A 303 21.71 3.98 -0.36
C LEU A 303 21.51 5.31 0.36
N LEU A 304 22.28 6.36 0.01
CA LEU A 304 22.10 7.69 0.59
C LEU A 304 20.69 8.26 0.35
N ALA A 305 20.18 8.13 -0.88
CA ALA A 305 18.87 8.64 -1.22
C ALA A 305 17.78 7.87 -0.46
N ALA A 306 17.86 6.54 -0.44
CA ALA A 306 16.93 5.70 0.31
C ALA A 306 16.95 6.02 1.82
N ALA A 307 18.13 6.14 2.43
CA ALA A 307 18.27 6.46 3.85
C ALA A 307 17.70 7.86 4.20
N LEU A 308 17.83 8.83 3.30
CA LEU A 308 17.22 10.16 3.48
C LEU A 308 15.70 10.11 3.31
N THR A 309 15.18 9.32 2.36
CA THR A 309 13.74 9.12 2.16
C THR A 309 13.08 8.52 3.40
N GLU A 310 13.59 7.37 3.88
CA GLU A 310 13.08 6.69 5.07
C GLU A 310 13.32 7.52 6.35
N GLY A 311 14.54 8.04 6.53
CA GLY A 311 14.88 8.84 7.71
C GLY A 311 14.10 10.16 7.81
N ALA A 312 13.74 10.77 6.67
CA ALA A 312 12.87 11.94 6.67
C ALA A 312 11.43 11.57 7.07
N ALA A 313 10.90 10.44 6.59
CA ALA A 313 9.59 9.95 6.99
C ALA A 313 9.54 9.65 8.49
N ASP A 314 10.57 9.00 9.05
CA ASP A 314 10.69 8.76 10.49
C ASP A 314 10.79 10.05 11.31
N PHE A 315 11.70 10.94 10.94
CA PHE A 315 11.97 12.16 11.71
C PHE A 315 10.75 13.09 11.74
N MET A 316 10.19 13.38 10.57
CA MET A 316 9.04 14.26 10.46
C MET A 316 7.76 13.57 10.94
N GLY A 317 7.62 12.25 10.73
CA GLY A 317 6.53 11.44 11.24
C GLY A 317 6.47 11.47 12.78
N ALA A 318 7.61 11.33 13.43
CA ALA A 318 7.74 11.49 14.88
C ALA A 318 7.41 12.92 15.34
N MET A 319 7.80 13.94 14.57
CA MET A 319 7.49 15.34 14.88
C MET A 319 5.99 15.63 14.84
N ILE A 320 5.25 15.13 13.85
CA ILE A 320 3.82 15.42 13.69
C ILE A 320 2.93 14.57 14.61
N SER A 321 3.35 13.35 14.92
CA SER A 321 2.59 12.41 15.78
C SER A 321 2.97 12.49 17.26
N GLY A 322 4.18 12.97 17.57
CA GLY A 322 4.77 12.85 18.90
C GLY A 322 5.10 11.40 19.30
N LYS A 323 5.22 10.49 18.33
CA LYS A 323 5.48 9.05 18.52
C LYS A 323 6.69 8.61 17.72
N SER A 324 7.61 7.91 18.37
CA SER A 324 8.65 7.14 17.65
C SER A 324 8.04 5.83 17.15
N LEU A 325 8.44 5.37 15.96
CA LEU A 325 8.03 4.05 15.45
C LEU A 325 8.73 2.93 16.20
N ASP A 326 10.04 3.09 16.41
CA ASP A 326 10.88 2.13 17.13
C ASP A 326 11.93 2.86 17.97
N ASP A 327 11.62 3.02 19.27
CA ASP A 327 12.56 3.59 20.23
C ASP A 327 13.79 2.70 20.46
N THR A 328 13.72 1.41 20.17
CA THR A 328 14.85 0.48 20.28
C THR A 328 15.86 0.76 19.17
N LEU A 329 15.39 0.83 17.92
CA LEU A 329 16.24 1.18 16.77
C LEU A 329 16.86 2.56 16.93
N ARG A 330 16.07 3.55 17.35
CA ARG A 330 16.59 4.91 17.62
C ARG A 330 17.66 4.89 18.71
N THR A 331 17.42 4.21 19.83
CA THR A 331 18.39 4.10 20.92
C THR A 331 19.69 3.42 20.47
N TYR A 332 19.58 2.35 19.67
CA TYR A 332 20.75 1.67 19.11
C TYR A 332 21.52 2.57 18.14
N GLY A 333 20.82 3.28 17.26
CA GLY A 333 21.40 4.23 16.31
C GLY A 333 22.18 5.33 17.02
N ASP A 334 21.55 5.97 18.03
CA ASP A 334 22.16 7.04 18.84
C ASP A 334 23.40 6.54 19.58
N SER A 335 23.38 5.31 20.13
CA SER A 335 24.53 4.77 20.88
C SER A 335 25.69 4.31 19.99
N HIS A 336 25.46 4.07 18.69
CA HIS A 336 26.45 3.58 17.74
C HIS A 336 26.71 4.55 16.56
N GLU A 337 26.29 5.81 16.67
CA GLU A 337 26.29 6.79 15.57
C GLU A 337 27.65 6.87 14.84
N ALA A 338 28.74 7.04 15.57
CA ALA A 338 30.08 7.18 14.99
C ALA A 338 30.59 5.91 14.29
N GLU A 339 30.16 4.73 14.74
CA GLU A 339 30.49 3.45 14.10
C GLU A 339 29.66 3.28 12.83
N LEU A 340 28.34 3.46 12.93
CA LEU A 340 27.41 3.36 11.81
C LEU A 340 27.78 4.35 10.70
N TRP A 341 28.08 5.60 11.03
CA TRP A 341 28.49 6.60 10.03
C TRP A 341 29.78 6.22 9.30
N ARG A 342 30.76 5.64 10.00
CA ARG A 342 32.02 5.21 9.38
C ARG A 342 31.79 4.12 8.34
N SER A 343 30.90 3.18 8.61
CA SER A 343 30.53 2.11 7.67
C SER A 343 29.63 2.65 6.56
N PHE A 344 28.60 3.44 6.91
CA PHE A 344 27.64 4.00 5.96
C PHE A 344 28.30 4.87 4.91
N SER A 345 29.20 5.76 5.31
CA SER A 345 29.88 6.69 4.39
C SER A 345 30.73 5.98 3.31
N GLN A 346 31.14 4.73 3.55
CA GLN A 346 31.84 3.91 2.56
C GLN A 346 30.89 3.31 1.52
N GLU A 347 29.63 3.09 1.88
CA GLU A 347 28.63 2.37 1.08
C GLU A 347 27.56 3.28 0.46
N MET A 348 27.33 4.47 1.01
CA MET A 348 26.18 5.35 0.70
C MET A 348 26.02 5.75 -0.77
N ASN A 349 27.09 5.65 -1.56
CA ASN A 349 27.07 5.94 -3.00
C ASN A 349 26.73 4.72 -3.87
N GLY A 350 26.65 3.52 -3.30
CA GLY A 350 26.21 2.30 -3.98
C GLY A 350 24.70 2.09 -3.88
N THR A 351 24.19 1.08 -4.58
CA THR A 351 22.75 0.74 -4.65
C THR A 351 22.35 -0.45 -3.79
N LYS A 352 23.29 -0.98 -2.99
CA LYS A 352 23.05 -2.12 -2.10
C LYS A 352 22.42 -1.60 -0.81
N LEU A 353 21.12 -1.87 -0.61
CA LEU A 353 20.37 -1.43 0.56
C LEU A 353 20.46 -2.40 1.75
N SER A 354 20.65 -3.68 1.45
CA SER A 354 20.72 -4.74 2.46
C SER A 354 21.71 -4.39 3.57
N HIS A 355 21.33 -4.68 4.82
CA HIS A 355 22.03 -4.32 6.07
C HIS A 355 21.73 -2.91 6.61
N TRP A 356 21.10 -2.03 5.81
CA TRP A 356 20.77 -0.65 6.21
C TRP A 356 19.27 -0.40 6.26
N LEU A 357 18.55 -0.92 5.28
CA LEU A 357 17.09 -0.89 5.11
C LEU A 357 16.65 -2.33 4.78
#